data_AF-A0A2T4MZ28-F1
#
_entry.id   AF-A0A2T4MZ28-F1
#
_cell.length_a   1.000
_cell.length_b   1.000
_cell.length_c   1.000
_cell.angle_alpha   90.00
_cell.angle_beta   90.00
_cell.angle_gamma   90.00
#
_symmetry.space_group_name_H-M   'P 1'
#
loop_
_entity.id
_entity.type
_entity.pdbx_description
1 polymer ?
#
loop_
_entity_poly.entity_id
_entity_poly.type
_entity_poly.pdbx_seq_one_letter_code
_entity_poly.pdbx_strand_id
1 'polypeptide(L)'
;MGNNMNSIYGVDEDAFMSSIDSVFSIDDNNSIVITRDRTEFHLVISCIRFLDKLSTHASPLSLLHKSENKNVSMNQLLTSFGREFLKCAKKVTAVNISGGVFLYNPKVNLFANFINRYNMIDELAFLHRFPERESVLLGYIDELREHLNSKEMHSLIKNFQRGPAKNYNALVNYTHSLFKNYARLLVIRIDLSFLDMYKKEVSLKDCALYRRKLLGDRRYRPFIKDAVGYAWSLEYAKSTGYHYHMLFFYDGSKHREDYTIGMGIGKQWKDITGNKGRYYLCNTKKESYRFCGIGMVDYHDGIARQNLNKAIAYLTKPQHFAKVRGLQDARVRAFGRGDVPHVSPLKGRPRRKVDGIGKLES
;
A
#
# COMPACT_ATOMS: atom_id res chain seq x y z
N MET A 1 -11.37 22.56 -14.73
CA MET A 1 -11.26 21.14 -14.31
C MET A 1 -9.87 20.92 -13.70
N GLY A 2 -9.76 21.04 -12.38
CA GLY A 2 -8.48 20.96 -11.67
C GLY A 2 -8.05 19.51 -11.47
N ASN A 3 -7.03 19.09 -12.22
CA ASN A 3 -6.45 17.75 -12.12
C ASN A 3 -5.62 17.68 -10.82
N ASN A 4 -6.18 17.10 -9.77
CA ASN A 4 -5.54 16.99 -8.46
C ASN A 4 -4.50 15.85 -8.45
N MET A 5 -3.39 16.02 -9.17
CA MET A 5 -2.25 15.09 -9.19
C MET A 5 -1.50 14.98 -7.84
N ASN A 6 -1.90 15.73 -6.82
CA ASN A 6 -1.32 15.69 -5.46
C ASN A 6 -2.09 14.76 -4.50
N SER A 7 -3.12 14.08 -4.99
CA SER A 7 -3.84 13.08 -4.21
C SER A 7 -3.09 11.74 -4.29
N ILE A 8 -2.75 11.15 -3.15
CA ILE A 8 -2.13 9.81 -3.05
C ILE A 8 -3.11 8.71 -3.54
N TYR A 9 -4.38 9.09 -3.75
CA TYR A 9 -5.38 8.29 -4.46
C TYR A 9 -5.23 8.31 -6.00
N GLY A 10 -4.41 9.22 -6.55
CA GLY A 10 -4.17 9.37 -8.00
C GLY A 10 -3.05 8.48 -8.56
N VAL A 11 -2.43 7.63 -7.73
CA VAL A 11 -1.54 6.58 -8.22
C VAL A 11 -2.39 5.46 -8.80
N ASP A 12 -2.24 5.22 -10.11
CA ASP A 12 -2.93 4.16 -10.88
C ASP A 12 -3.14 2.92 -10.01
N GLU A 13 -4.39 2.72 -9.60
CA GLU A 13 -4.73 1.69 -8.65
C GLU A 13 -4.62 0.31 -9.27
N ASP A 14 -4.87 0.18 -10.57
CA ASP A 14 -4.66 -1.09 -11.27
C ASP A 14 -3.17 -1.47 -11.27
N ALA A 15 -2.30 -0.47 -11.38
CA ALA A 15 -0.85 -0.67 -11.24
C ALA A 15 -0.42 -0.91 -9.77
N PHE A 16 -1.13 -0.37 -8.77
CA PHE A 16 -0.93 -0.74 -7.35
C PHE A 16 -1.33 -2.19 -7.09
N MET A 17 -2.51 -2.59 -7.54
CA MET A 17 -3.09 -3.92 -7.34
C MET A 17 -2.20 -4.96 -8.03
N SER A 18 -1.80 -4.70 -9.28
CA SER A 18 -0.80 -5.50 -10.00
C SER A 18 0.54 -5.65 -9.26
N SER A 19 0.94 -4.65 -8.45
CA SER A 19 2.18 -4.69 -7.65
C SER A 19 2.06 -5.39 -6.28
N ILE A 20 0.85 -5.53 -5.74
CA ILE A 20 0.53 -6.26 -4.49
C ILE A 20 0.16 -7.73 -4.77
N ASP A 21 -0.29 -8.04 -5.99
CA ASP A 21 -0.85 -9.34 -6.40
C ASP A 21 0.15 -10.51 -6.48
N SER A 22 1.37 -10.36 -5.96
CA SER A 22 2.35 -11.44 -5.93
C SER A 22 2.51 -12.01 -4.52
N VAL A 23 1.77 -13.08 -4.21
CA VAL A 23 2.08 -13.97 -3.08
C VAL A 23 3.17 -14.91 -3.53
N PHE A 24 4.14 -15.17 -2.67
CA PHE A 24 5.21 -16.11 -2.97
C PHE A 24 4.99 -17.37 -2.14
N SER A 25 4.71 -18.48 -2.81
CA SER A 25 4.81 -19.84 -2.26
C SER A 25 6.04 -20.49 -2.87
N ILE A 26 6.81 -21.25 -2.09
CA ILE A 26 7.89 -22.08 -2.61
C ILE A 26 7.27 -23.46 -2.86
N ASP A 27 7.31 -23.96 -4.09
CA ASP A 27 6.96 -25.36 -4.35
C ASP A 27 8.08 -26.29 -3.90
N ASP A 28 7.80 -27.60 -3.84
CA ASP A 28 8.75 -28.62 -3.37
C ASP A 28 10.04 -28.68 -4.22
N ASN A 29 10.07 -28.00 -5.37
CA ASN A 29 11.23 -27.87 -6.26
C ASN A 29 12.02 -26.57 -6.05
N ASN A 30 11.78 -25.85 -4.95
CA ASN A 30 12.45 -24.59 -4.62
C ASN A 30 12.12 -23.45 -5.62
N SER A 31 11.04 -23.60 -6.41
CA SER A 31 10.56 -22.61 -7.36
C SER A 31 9.61 -21.65 -6.67
N ILE A 32 9.76 -20.35 -6.93
CA ILE A 32 8.84 -19.33 -6.41
C ILE A 32 7.56 -19.36 -7.26
N VAL A 33 6.52 -20.00 -6.76
CA VAL A 33 5.16 -19.96 -7.31
C VAL A 33 4.49 -18.67 -6.84
N ILE A 34 4.05 -17.84 -7.80
CA ILE A 34 3.28 -16.64 -7.53
C ILE A 34 1.80 -17.04 -7.36
N THR A 35 1.29 -17.07 -6.12
CA THR A 35 -0.15 -17.26 -5.87
C THR A 35 -0.86 -15.91 -5.76
N ARG A 36 -2.14 -15.85 -6.12
CA ARG A 36 -2.97 -14.63 -6.03
C ARG A 36 -3.82 -14.71 -4.77
N ASP A 37 -3.35 -14.18 -3.65
CA ASP A 37 -4.21 -13.98 -2.47
C ASP A 37 -4.94 -12.65 -2.66
N ARG A 38 -6.28 -12.71 -2.65
CA ARG A 38 -7.13 -11.52 -2.60
C ARG A 38 -7.01 -10.95 -1.19
N THR A 39 -5.92 -10.22 -0.94
CA THR A 39 -5.55 -9.76 0.39
C THR A 39 -6.70 -9.03 1.07
N GLU A 40 -6.79 -9.15 2.39
CA GLU A 40 -7.71 -8.42 3.27
C GLU A 40 -7.80 -6.91 2.93
N PHE A 41 -6.70 -6.34 2.42
CA PHE A 41 -6.64 -4.98 1.88
C PHE A 41 -7.58 -4.72 0.71
N HIS A 42 -7.77 -5.66 -0.23
CA HIS A 42 -8.70 -5.49 -1.37
C HIS A 42 -10.14 -5.35 -0.89
N LEU A 43 -10.51 -6.11 0.15
CA LEU A 43 -11.84 -6.03 0.76
C LEU A 43 -12.05 -4.64 1.36
N VAL A 44 -11.07 -4.20 2.15
CA VAL A 44 -11.07 -2.91 2.85
C VAL A 44 -11.09 -1.72 1.89
N ILE A 45 -10.26 -1.73 0.84
CA ILE A 45 -10.20 -0.65 -0.17
C ILE A 45 -11.56 -0.47 -0.86
N SER A 46 -12.21 -1.57 -1.23
CA SER A 46 -13.53 -1.50 -1.86
C SER A 46 -14.59 -0.90 -0.92
N CYS A 47 -14.50 -1.18 0.38
CA CYS A 47 -15.39 -0.56 1.37
C CYS A 47 -15.10 0.93 1.53
N ILE A 48 -13.82 1.35 1.57
CA ILE A 48 -13.45 2.76 1.67
C ILE A 48 -14.01 3.56 0.49
N ARG A 49 -13.86 3.06 -0.74
CA ARG A 49 -14.40 3.70 -1.94
C ARG A 49 -15.91 3.84 -1.91
N PHE A 50 -16.60 2.77 -1.48
CA PHE A 50 -18.04 2.81 -1.29
C PHE A 50 -18.44 3.90 -0.28
N LEU A 51 -17.74 4.00 0.85
CA LEU A 51 -18.00 5.00 1.89
C LEU A 51 -17.64 6.43 1.45
N ASP A 52 -16.59 6.60 0.64
CA ASP A 52 -16.24 7.89 0.02
C ASP A 52 -17.39 8.34 -0.89
N LYS A 53 -17.89 7.46 -1.76
CA LYS A 53 -19.05 7.73 -2.61
C LYS A 53 -20.29 8.05 -1.77
N LEU A 54 -20.61 7.21 -0.77
CA LEU A 54 -21.73 7.43 0.15
C LEU A 54 -21.67 8.82 0.80
N SER A 55 -20.49 9.25 1.27
CA SER A 55 -20.32 10.55 1.93
C SER A 55 -20.64 11.77 1.04
N THR A 56 -20.60 11.60 -0.28
CA THR A 56 -20.86 12.69 -1.25
C THR A 56 -22.31 12.78 -1.72
N HIS A 57 -23.15 11.79 -1.43
CA HIS A 57 -24.55 11.80 -1.84
C HIS A 57 -25.37 12.76 -0.95
N ALA A 58 -26.24 13.57 -1.56
CA ALA A 58 -27.13 14.47 -0.82
C ALA A 58 -28.19 13.70 -0.01
N SER A 59 -28.59 12.51 -0.48
CA SER A 59 -29.60 11.66 0.13
C SER A 59 -29.24 10.18 -0.06
N PRO A 60 -29.67 9.27 0.84
CA PRO A 60 -29.48 7.83 0.68
C PRO A 60 -30.17 7.35 -0.60
N LEU A 61 -29.46 6.60 -1.43
CA LEU A 61 -30.05 5.98 -2.61
C LEU A 61 -30.91 4.79 -2.17
N SER A 62 -32.06 4.60 -2.81
CA SER A 62 -32.96 3.48 -2.52
C SER A 62 -32.22 2.14 -2.61
N LEU A 63 -32.53 1.24 -1.67
CA LEU A 63 -31.97 -0.10 -1.59
C LEU A 63 -32.66 -1.06 -2.54
N LEU A 64 -33.96 -0.85 -2.81
CA LEU A 64 -34.79 -1.72 -3.66
C LEU A 64 -35.23 -1.04 -4.97
N HIS A 65 -35.36 -1.81 -6.04
CA HIS A 65 -36.15 -1.38 -7.18
C HIS A 65 -37.63 -1.34 -6.79
N LYS A 66 -38.38 -0.35 -7.28
CA LYS A 66 -39.84 -0.38 -7.24
C LYS A 66 -40.30 -1.57 -8.10
N SER A 67 -40.68 -2.69 -7.47
CA SER A 67 -41.16 -3.88 -8.18
C SER A 67 -42.41 -4.42 -7.53
N GLU A 68 -43.43 -4.71 -8.34
CA GLU A 68 -44.70 -5.29 -7.91
C GLU A 68 -44.64 -6.82 -7.77
N ASN A 69 -43.53 -7.46 -8.17
CA ASN A 69 -43.46 -8.90 -8.35
C ASN A 69 -42.72 -9.59 -7.18
N LYS A 70 -43.47 -10.28 -6.31
CA LYS A 70 -42.99 -10.86 -5.04
C LYS A 70 -42.13 -12.13 -5.18
N ASN A 71 -41.98 -12.68 -6.39
CA ASN A 71 -41.28 -13.96 -6.66
C ASN A 71 -39.87 -13.80 -7.26
N VAL A 72 -39.19 -12.69 -6.95
CA VAL A 72 -37.89 -12.33 -7.54
C VAL A 72 -36.79 -12.48 -6.50
N SER A 73 -35.61 -12.98 -6.89
CA SER A 73 -34.49 -13.17 -5.95
C SER A 73 -34.01 -11.83 -5.35
N MET A 74 -33.53 -11.83 -4.10
CA MET A 74 -33.09 -10.59 -3.43
C MET A 74 -32.03 -9.80 -4.23
N ASN A 75 -31.13 -10.48 -4.95
CA ASN A 75 -30.15 -9.82 -5.80
C ASN A 75 -30.77 -9.05 -6.99
N GLN A 76 -31.92 -9.50 -7.48
CA GLN A 76 -32.68 -8.85 -8.55
C GLN A 76 -33.57 -7.71 -8.00
N LEU A 77 -33.95 -7.77 -6.72
CA LEU A 77 -34.73 -6.72 -6.04
C LEU A 77 -33.87 -5.52 -5.62
N LEU A 78 -32.60 -5.72 -5.27
CA LEU A 78 -31.71 -4.62 -4.87
C LEU A 78 -31.40 -3.69 -6.05
N THR A 79 -31.26 -2.39 -5.78
CA THR A 79 -30.66 -1.44 -6.74
C THR A 79 -29.16 -1.71 -6.92
N SER A 80 -28.51 -0.98 -7.83
CA SER A 80 -27.05 -0.99 -7.92
C SER A 80 -26.39 -0.59 -6.59
N PHE A 81 -26.95 0.42 -5.91
CA PHE A 81 -26.51 0.85 -4.59
C PHE A 81 -26.74 -0.24 -3.53
N GLY A 82 -27.94 -0.82 -3.46
CA GLY A 82 -28.25 -1.89 -2.50
C GLY A 82 -27.34 -3.10 -2.64
N ARG A 83 -27.04 -3.53 -3.88
CA ARG A 83 -26.07 -4.60 -4.16
C ARG A 83 -24.66 -4.23 -3.72
N GLU A 84 -24.23 -3.00 -4.01
CA GLU A 84 -22.89 -2.50 -3.64
C GLU A 84 -22.74 -2.42 -2.11
N PHE A 85 -23.77 -1.91 -1.42
CA PHE A 85 -23.84 -1.85 0.04
C PHE A 85 -23.75 -3.26 0.64
N LEU A 86 -24.61 -4.19 0.22
CA LEU A 86 -24.62 -5.55 0.75
C LEU A 86 -23.28 -6.25 0.53
N LYS A 87 -22.67 -6.05 -0.65
CA LYS A 87 -21.34 -6.57 -0.96
C LYS A 87 -20.29 -6.01 0.01
N CYS A 88 -20.28 -4.71 0.28
CA CYS A 88 -19.33 -4.11 1.22
C CYS A 88 -19.59 -4.57 2.66
N ALA A 89 -20.86 -4.67 3.07
CA ALA A 89 -21.25 -5.17 4.39
C ALA A 89 -20.74 -6.61 4.61
N LYS A 90 -20.93 -7.51 3.65
CA LYS A 90 -20.42 -8.90 3.76
C LYS A 90 -18.89 -8.96 3.80
N LYS A 91 -18.22 -8.05 3.09
CA LYS A 91 -16.76 -7.97 3.08
C LYS A 91 -16.22 -7.48 4.41
N VAL A 92 -16.81 -6.43 4.98
CA VAL A 92 -16.32 -5.82 6.23
C VAL A 92 -16.50 -6.76 7.42
N THR A 93 -17.55 -7.58 7.44
CA THR A 93 -17.78 -8.59 8.50
C THR A 93 -16.87 -9.81 8.36
N ALA A 94 -16.36 -10.10 7.17
CA ALA A 94 -15.38 -11.16 6.95
C ALA A 94 -13.95 -10.79 7.43
N VAL A 95 -13.71 -9.52 7.74
CA VAL A 95 -12.42 -8.98 8.20
C VAL A 95 -12.41 -8.92 9.73
N ASN A 96 -11.33 -9.36 10.38
CA ASN A 96 -11.22 -9.28 11.83
C ASN A 96 -10.79 -7.87 12.27
N ILE A 97 -11.77 -6.96 12.30
CA ILE A 97 -11.54 -5.53 12.54
C ILE A 97 -11.17 -5.22 13.99
N SER A 98 -11.65 -5.99 14.98
CA SER A 98 -11.46 -5.66 16.41
C SER A 98 -10.31 -6.42 17.05
N GLY A 99 -9.97 -7.62 16.57
CA GLY A 99 -8.94 -8.49 17.17
C GLY A 99 -7.79 -8.88 16.22
N GLY A 100 -7.76 -8.35 15.00
CA GLY A 100 -6.76 -8.68 14.00
C GLY A 100 -5.40 -8.00 14.20
N VAL A 101 -4.44 -8.37 13.34
CA VAL A 101 -3.07 -7.80 13.28
C VAL A 101 -3.09 -6.36 12.75
N PHE A 102 -4.22 -5.86 12.24
CA PHE A 102 -4.33 -4.55 11.62
C PHE A 102 -5.22 -3.56 12.37
N LEU A 103 -4.78 -2.31 12.41
CA LEU A 103 -5.59 -1.14 12.66
C LEU A 103 -6.03 -0.58 11.30
N TYR A 104 -7.30 -0.75 10.95
CA TYR A 104 -7.85 -0.28 9.68
C TYR A 104 -8.14 1.22 9.69
N ASN A 105 -8.30 1.77 8.48
CA ASN A 105 -8.78 3.12 8.26
C ASN A 105 -10.04 3.39 9.11
N PRO A 106 -10.14 4.54 9.80
CA PRO A 106 -11.28 4.86 10.65
C PRO A 106 -12.66 4.67 9.98
N LYS A 107 -12.80 4.94 8.66
CA LYS A 107 -14.07 4.73 7.94
C LYS A 107 -14.54 3.28 7.98
N VAL A 108 -13.59 2.35 7.89
CA VAL A 108 -13.86 0.90 7.86
C VAL A 108 -14.31 0.43 9.25
N ASN A 109 -13.67 0.95 10.31
CA ASN A 109 -14.08 0.67 11.68
C ASN A 109 -15.49 1.21 11.97
N LEU A 110 -15.76 2.45 11.55
CA LEU A 110 -17.10 3.05 11.67
C LEU A 110 -18.14 2.18 10.95
N PHE A 111 -17.85 1.77 9.71
CA PHE A 111 -18.77 0.96 8.93
C PHE A 111 -18.99 -0.43 9.54
N ALA A 112 -17.94 -1.09 10.04
CA ALA A 112 -18.09 -2.37 10.73
C ALA A 112 -18.97 -2.26 11.97
N ASN A 113 -18.75 -1.24 12.80
CA ASN A 113 -19.56 -0.98 13.98
C ASN A 113 -21.02 -0.69 13.60
N PHE A 114 -21.24 0.07 12.53
CA PHE A 114 -22.56 0.35 11.98
C PHE A 114 -23.29 -0.93 11.54
N ILE A 115 -22.63 -1.77 10.73
CA ILE A 115 -23.19 -3.03 10.24
C ILE A 115 -23.59 -3.95 11.41
N ASN A 116 -22.74 -4.05 12.43
CA ASN A 116 -23.00 -4.87 13.60
C ASN A 116 -24.11 -4.29 14.49
N ARG A 117 -24.08 -2.96 14.74
CA ARG A 117 -25.05 -2.28 15.61
C ARG A 117 -26.48 -2.42 15.11
N TYR A 118 -26.70 -2.29 13.81
CA TYR A 118 -28.03 -2.33 13.19
C TYR A 118 -28.35 -3.68 12.53
N ASN A 119 -27.49 -4.69 12.73
CA ASN A 119 -27.61 -6.00 12.11
C ASN A 119 -27.93 -5.96 10.60
N MET A 120 -27.25 -5.06 9.87
CA MET A 120 -27.62 -4.67 8.51
C MET A 120 -27.61 -5.83 7.50
N ILE A 121 -26.79 -6.85 7.73
CA ILE A 121 -26.73 -8.04 6.86
C ILE A 121 -28.05 -8.80 6.89
N ASP A 122 -28.56 -9.07 8.08
CA ASP A 122 -29.80 -9.81 8.26
C ASP A 122 -30.97 -8.95 7.80
N GLU A 123 -31.03 -7.68 8.21
CA GLU A 123 -32.05 -6.73 7.75
C GLU A 123 -32.20 -6.71 6.23
N LEU A 124 -31.08 -6.62 5.49
CA LEU A 124 -31.09 -6.67 4.03
C LEU A 124 -31.51 -8.02 3.46
N ALA A 125 -31.19 -9.13 4.14
CA ALA A 125 -31.61 -10.46 3.73
C ALA A 125 -33.13 -10.66 3.87
N PHE A 126 -33.75 -10.04 4.89
CA PHE A 126 -35.19 -10.10 5.14
C PHE A 126 -35.99 -9.00 4.44
N LEU A 127 -35.34 -7.98 3.86
CA LEU A 127 -36.01 -6.81 3.30
C LEU A 127 -37.05 -7.13 2.21
N HIS A 128 -36.85 -8.19 1.42
CA HIS A 128 -37.83 -8.64 0.41
C HIS A 128 -39.17 -9.12 1.01
N ARG A 129 -39.15 -9.61 2.26
CA ARG A 129 -40.36 -10.03 3.00
C ARG A 129 -41.04 -8.86 3.70
N PHE A 130 -40.27 -7.82 4.02
CA PHE A 130 -40.71 -6.66 4.81
C PHE A 130 -40.23 -5.36 4.15
N PRO A 131 -40.68 -5.05 2.91
CA PRO A 131 -40.18 -3.90 2.14
C PRO A 131 -40.43 -2.55 2.83
N GLU A 132 -41.44 -2.44 3.69
CA GLU A 132 -41.73 -1.25 4.50
C GLU A 132 -40.56 -0.84 5.41
N ARG A 133 -39.69 -1.78 5.78
CA ARG A 133 -38.48 -1.52 6.58
C ARG A 133 -37.43 -0.73 5.83
N GLU A 134 -37.51 -0.61 4.50
CA GLU A 134 -36.51 0.11 3.69
C GLU A 134 -36.35 1.56 4.20
N SER A 135 -37.45 2.22 4.54
CA SER A 135 -37.42 3.59 5.08
C SER A 135 -36.56 3.71 6.34
N VAL A 136 -36.66 2.74 7.25
CA VAL A 136 -35.88 2.69 8.49
C VAL A 136 -34.40 2.44 8.19
N LEU A 137 -34.10 1.50 7.28
CA LEU A 137 -32.72 1.19 6.89
C LEU A 137 -32.04 2.38 6.20
N LEU A 138 -32.78 3.13 5.37
CA LEU A 138 -32.29 4.35 4.74
C LEU A 138 -32.00 5.43 5.79
N GLY A 139 -32.82 5.53 6.85
CA GLY A 139 -32.53 6.40 8.00
C GLY A 139 -31.22 6.06 8.70
N TYR A 140 -30.94 4.78 8.95
CA TYR A 140 -29.65 4.35 9.50
C TYR A 140 -28.48 4.65 8.55
N ILE A 141 -28.65 4.44 7.24
CA ILE A 141 -27.63 4.77 6.24
C ILE A 141 -27.38 6.29 6.20
N ASP A 142 -28.41 7.10 6.40
CA ASP A 142 -28.27 8.55 6.51
C ASP A 142 -27.45 8.94 7.75
N GLU A 143 -27.73 8.33 8.90
CA GLU A 143 -26.95 8.51 10.13
C GLU A 143 -25.47 8.12 9.89
N LEU A 144 -25.19 7.00 9.21
CA LEU A 144 -23.82 6.62 8.83
C LEU A 144 -23.16 7.71 7.96
N ARG A 145 -23.89 8.27 7.00
CA ARG A 145 -23.39 9.35 6.12
C ARG A 145 -23.06 10.61 6.92
N GLU A 146 -23.92 11.01 7.86
CA GLU A 146 -23.68 12.15 8.73
C GLU A 146 -22.42 11.95 9.58
N HIS A 147 -22.26 10.77 10.19
CA HIS A 147 -21.05 10.41 10.93
C HIS A 147 -19.79 10.43 10.06
N LEU A 148 -19.87 9.94 8.81
CA LEU A 148 -18.75 9.98 7.85
C LEU A 148 -18.26 11.41 7.57
N ASN A 149 -19.18 12.39 7.60
CA ASN A 149 -18.93 13.81 7.32
C ASN A 149 -18.69 14.66 8.58
N SER A 150 -18.75 14.06 9.77
CA SER A 150 -18.52 14.76 11.04
C SER A 150 -17.09 15.30 11.16
N LYS A 151 -16.90 16.36 11.97
CA LYS A 151 -15.58 16.96 12.22
C LYS A 151 -14.64 15.96 12.88
N GLU A 152 -15.18 15.16 13.79
CA GLU A 152 -14.50 14.11 14.53
C GLU A 152 -13.95 13.06 13.55
N MET A 153 -14.79 12.59 12.63
CA MET A 153 -14.41 11.61 11.62
C MET A 153 -13.32 12.14 10.69
N HIS A 154 -13.46 13.37 10.20
CA HIS A 154 -12.43 14.01 9.37
C HIS A 154 -11.09 14.14 10.11
N SER A 155 -11.11 14.48 11.40
CA SER A 155 -9.90 14.54 12.23
C SER A 155 -9.23 13.16 12.36
N LEU A 156 -10.01 12.11 12.62
CA LEU A 156 -9.51 10.74 12.71
C LEU A 156 -8.85 10.27 11.41
N ILE A 157 -9.50 10.51 10.26
CA ILE A 157 -8.95 10.17 8.94
C ILE A 157 -7.65 10.92 8.67
N LYS A 158 -7.64 12.23 8.92
CA LYS A 158 -6.45 13.08 8.72
C LYS A 158 -5.28 12.59 9.58
N ASN A 159 -5.52 12.29 10.85
CA ASN A 159 -4.50 11.76 11.75
C ASN A 159 -4.00 10.38 11.29
N PHE A 160 -4.90 9.52 10.82
CA PHE A 160 -4.54 8.22 10.26
C PHE A 160 -3.64 8.37 9.02
N GLN A 161 -3.94 9.29 8.12
CA GLN A 161 -3.22 9.49 6.85
C GLN A 161 -1.92 10.31 6.98
N ARG A 162 -1.77 11.10 8.06
CA ARG A 162 -0.64 12.00 8.26
C ARG A 162 0.72 11.29 8.20
N GLY A 163 0.84 10.12 8.85
CA GLY A 163 2.07 9.34 8.88
C GLY A 163 2.50 8.86 7.49
N PRO A 164 1.66 8.08 6.79
CA PRO A 164 1.92 7.64 5.43
C PRO A 164 2.22 8.78 4.44
N ALA A 165 1.44 9.87 4.46
CA ALA A 165 1.69 11.03 3.60
C ALA A 165 3.04 11.71 3.90
N LYS A 166 3.40 11.83 5.20
CA LYS A 166 4.72 12.34 5.60
C LYS A 166 5.84 11.43 5.12
N ASN A 167 5.67 10.11 5.22
CA ASN A 167 6.66 9.13 4.77
C ASN A 167 6.87 9.19 3.25
N TYR A 168 5.78 9.27 2.48
CA TYR A 168 5.82 9.44 1.03
C TYR A 168 6.60 10.71 0.64
N ASN A 169 6.20 11.87 1.16
CA ASN A 169 6.86 13.14 0.86
C ASN A 169 8.33 13.13 1.30
N ALA A 170 8.63 12.53 2.45
CA ALA A 170 10.01 12.40 2.95
C ALA A 170 10.87 11.50 2.05
N LEU A 171 10.29 10.48 1.41
CA LEU A 171 11.01 9.60 0.50
C LEU A 171 11.18 10.22 -0.90
N VAL A 172 10.18 10.93 -1.41
CA VAL A 172 10.31 11.73 -2.66
C VAL A 172 11.40 12.80 -2.51
N ASN A 173 11.40 13.54 -1.40
CA ASN A 173 12.45 14.54 -1.14
C ASN A 173 13.84 13.89 -0.97
N TYR A 174 13.87 12.69 -0.39
CA TYR A 174 15.11 11.93 -0.26
C TYR A 174 15.68 11.51 -1.62
N THR A 175 14.85 10.96 -2.52
CA THR A 175 15.30 10.58 -3.86
C THR A 175 15.70 11.79 -4.69
N HIS A 176 14.99 12.91 -4.59
CA HIS A 176 15.43 14.17 -5.19
C HIS A 176 16.81 14.61 -4.69
N SER A 177 17.10 14.43 -3.41
CA SER A 177 18.41 14.77 -2.84
C SER A 177 19.52 13.82 -3.29
N LEU A 178 19.21 12.54 -3.52
CA LEU A 178 20.14 11.60 -4.16
C LEU A 178 20.45 12.05 -5.60
N PHE A 179 19.43 12.41 -6.38
CA PHE A 179 19.59 12.92 -7.74
C PHE A 179 20.37 14.25 -7.84
N LYS A 180 20.42 15.05 -6.76
CA LYS A 180 21.31 16.23 -6.72
C LYS A 180 22.80 15.83 -6.71
N ASN A 181 23.13 14.67 -6.13
CA ASN A 181 24.51 14.19 -6.03
C ASN A 181 24.90 13.21 -7.15
N TYR A 182 23.95 12.45 -7.70
CA TYR A 182 24.21 11.41 -8.69
C TYR A 182 23.46 11.71 -9.99
N ALA A 183 24.16 11.62 -11.13
CA ALA A 183 23.56 11.84 -12.45
C ALA A 183 22.57 10.73 -12.84
N ARG A 184 22.75 9.54 -12.28
CA ARG A 184 21.89 8.37 -12.47
C ARG A 184 21.90 7.52 -11.21
N LEU A 185 20.78 6.90 -10.91
CA LEU A 185 20.64 5.96 -9.80
C LEU A 185 20.31 4.58 -10.35
N LEU A 186 21.04 3.56 -9.89
CA LEU A 186 20.61 2.18 -10.04
C LEU A 186 19.71 1.84 -8.84
N VAL A 187 18.42 1.65 -9.11
CA VAL A 187 17.38 1.41 -8.11
C VAL A 187 17.08 -0.09 -8.03
N ILE A 188 17.25 -0.67 -6.84
CA ILE A 188 16.96 -2.08 -6.58
C ILE A 188 15.79 -2.16 -5.62
N ARG A 189 14.71 -2.83 -6.02
CA ARG A 189 13.59 -3.20 -5.14
C ARG A 189 13.68 -4.68 -4.81
N ILE A 190 13.70 -4.97 -3.52
CA ILE A 190 13.70 -6.34 -3.01
C ILE A 190 12.69 -6.47 -1.87
N ASP A 191 11.90 -7.54 -1.94
CA ASP A 191 10.91 -7.87 -0.93
C ASP A 191 11.48 -9.01 -0.07
N LEU A 192 11.67 -8.75 1.22
CA LEU A 192 12.29 -9.66 2.18
C LEU A 192 11.22 -10.20 3.13
N SER A 193 11.06 -11.51 3.23
CA SER A 193 10.06 -12.15 4.09
C SER A 193 10.65 -13.37 4.78
N PHE A 194 9.81 -14.20 5.39
CA PHE A 194 10.19 -15.43 6.08
C PHE A 194 9.52 -16.62 5.42
N LEU A 195 10.14 -17.80 5.54
CA LEU A 195 9.55 -19.06 5.08
C LEU A 195 8.23 -19.34 5.81
N ASP A 196 7.32 -20.04 5.14
CA ASP A 196 5.97 -20.27 5.64
C ASP A 196 5.93 -21.03 6.98
N MET A 197 6.89 -21.92 7.21
CA MET A 197 7.05 -22.63 8.48
C MET A 197 7.46 -21.73 9.66
N TYR A 198 8.18 -20.62 9.40
CA TYR A 198 8.69 -19.73 10.45
C TYR A 198 7.90 -18.43 10.60
N LYS A 199 7.04 -18.07 9.63
CA LYS A 199 6.40 -16.73 9.58
C LYS A 199 5.55 -16.37 10.81
N LYS A 200 5.02 -17.37 11.53
CA LYS A 200 4.24 -17.17 12.77
C LYS A 200 5.11 -17.03 14.01
N GLU A 201 6.33 -17.53 13.98
CA GLU A 201 7.29 -17.47 15.11
C GLU A 201 8.05 -16.14 15.14
N VAL A 202 8.18 -15.49 13.98
CA VAL A 202 8.93 -14.24 13.87
C VAL A 202 8.13 -13.08 14.47
N SER A 203 8.66 -12.51 15.56
CA SER A 203 8.06 -11.35 16.22
C SER A 203 8.46 -10.03 15.54
N LEU A 204 7.74 -8.94 15.86
CA LEU A 204 8.13 -7.58 15.44
C LEU A 204 9.56 -7.21 15.91
N LYS A 205 9.96 -7.68 17.10
CA LYS A 205 11.30 -7.45 17.63
C LYS A 205 12.36 -8.17 16.79
N ASP A 206 12.07 -9.40 16.36
CA ASP A 206 12.94 -10.14 15.44
C ASP A 206 13.05 -9.42 14.09
N CYS A 207 11.93 -8.97 13.52
CA CYS A 207 11.95 -8.18 12.29
C CYS A 207 12.85 -6.94 12.43
N ALA A 208 12.75 -6.22 13.55
CA ALA A 208 13.57 -5.04 13.81
C ALA A 208 15.06 -5.40 13.99
N LEU A 209 15.36 -6.52 14.67
CA LEU A 209 16.71 -7.03 14.86
C LEU A 209 17.36 -7.41 13.53
N TYR A 210 16.69 -8.23 12.71
CA TYR A 210 17.23 -8.65 11.41
C TYR A 210 17.46 -7.48 10.47
N ARG A 211 16.52 -6.52 10.42
CA ARG A 211 16.71 -5.27 9.66
C ARG A 211 17.94 -4.50 10.15
N ARG A 212 18.14 -4.40 11.46
CA ARG A 212 19.32 -3.72 12.03
C ARG A 212 20.62 -4.45 11.67
N LYS A 213 20.63 -5.77 11.66
CA LYS A 213 21.78 -6.57 11.21
C LYS A 213 22.08 -6.41 9.71
N LEU A 214 21.05 -6.20 8.89
CA LEU A 214 21.17 -5.97 7.45
C LEU A 214 21.69 -4.56 7.13
N LEU A 215 21.08 -3.53 7.73
CA LEU A 215 21.33 -2.12 7.44
C LEU A 215 22.36 -1.46 8.38
N GLY A 216 22.87 -2.18 9.37
CA GLY A 216 23.78 -1.69 10.42
C GLY A 216 25.16 -1.29 9.91
N ASP A 217 26.24 -1.85 10.46
CA ASP A 217 27.56 -1.58 9.90
C ASP A 217 27.69 -2.22 8.50
N ARG A 218 27.64 -1.37 7.48
CA ARG A 218 27.64 -1.77 6.07
C ARG A 218 29.05 -2.03 5.54
N ARG A 219 30.12 -1.67 6.26
CA ARG A 219 31.51 -1.81 5.79
C ARG A 219 31.84 -3.25 5.37
N TYR A 220 31.28 -4.22 6.08
CA TYR A 220 31.46 -5.65 5.84
C TYR A 220 30.28 -6.31 5.11
N ARG A 221 29.48 -5.52 4.38
CA ARG A 221 28.34 -6.02 3.59
C ARG A 221 28.60 -5.76 2.10
N PRO A 222 29.22 -6.69 1.37
CA PRO A 222 29.71 -6.46 0.01
C PRO A 222 28.66 -5.90 -0.94
N PHE A 223 27.40 -6.35 -0.83
CA PHE A 223 26.32 -5.90 -1.72
C PHE A 223 25.66 -4.59 -1.27
N ILE A 224 25.80 -4.20 -0.01
CA ILE A 224 25.12 -3.03 0.57
C ILE A 224 26.10 -1.88 0.83
N LYS A 225 27.40 -2.12 0.96
CA LYS A 225 28.40 -1.09 1.31
C LYS A 225 28.39 0.13 0.39
N ASP A 226 28.16 -0.08 -0.91
CA ASP A 226 28.22 0.98 -1.93
C ASP A 226 26.87 1.65 -2.21
N ALA A 227 25.78 1.20 -1.56
CA ALA A 227 24.48 1.85 -1.77
C ALA A 227 24.49 3.26 -1.16
N VAL A 228 24.27 4.25 -2.01
CA VAL A 228 24.23 5.67 -1.68
C VAL A 228 22.94 6.07 -0.95
N GLY A 229 21.94 5.19 -0.95
CA GLY A 229 20.73 5.35 -0.17
C GLY A 229 19.91 4.08 -0.03
N TYR A 230 18.93 4.10 0.88
CA TYR A 230 17.95 3.03 1.03
C TYR A 230 16.64 3.53 1.64
N ALA A 231 15.57 2.77 1.46
CA ALA A 231 14.29 2.94 2.15
C ALA A 231 13.63 1.58 2.39
N TRP A 232 12.75 1.49 3.38
CA TRP A 232 12.04 0.25 3.70
C TRP A 232 10.66 0.52 4.32
N SER A 233 9.71 -0.37 4.05
CA SER A 233 8.40 -0.48 4.71
C SER A 233 8.29 -1.87 5.33
N LEU A 234 7.84 -1.97 6.57
CA LEU A 234 7.48 -3.21 7.26
C LEU A 234 5.96 -3.38 7.19
N GLU A 235 5.54 -4.49 6.61
CA GLU A 235 4.15 -4.83 6.40
C GLU A 235 3.85 -6.22 6.95
N TYR A 236 2.57 -6.55 6.95
CA TYR A 236 2.09 -7.87 7.33
C TYR A 236 1.11 -8.34 6.26
N ALA A 237 1.11 -9.62 5.94
CA ALA A 237 0.00 -10.26 5.25
C ALA A 237 -0.21 -11.64 5.86
N LYS A 238 -1.46 -12.13 5.87
CA LYS A 238 -1.76 -13.46 6.43
C LYS A 238 -0.98 -14.57 5.70
N SER A 239 -0.78 -14.42 4.39
CA SER A 239 -0.05 -15.35 3.54
C SER A 239 1.46 -15.31 3.78
N THR A 240 2.09 -14.15 3.94
CA THR A 240 3.56 -14.02 4.03
C THR A 240 4.09 -13.73 5.44
N GLY A 241 3.22 -13.43 6.40
CA GLY A 241 3.60 -12.90 7.72
C GLY A 241 4.18 -11.49 7.63
N TYR A 242 5.07 -11.15 8.57
CA TYR A 242 5.82 -9.89 8.49
C TYR A 242 6.80 -9.92 7.32
N HIS A 243 6.87 -8.83 6.57
CA HIS A 243 7.79 -8.70 5.45
C HIS A 243 8.21 -7.25 5.22
N TYR A 244 9.39 -7.07 4.66
CA TYR A 244 9.92 -5.79 4.27
C TYR A 244 9.86 -5.61 2.76
N HIS A 245 9.28 -4.51 2.32
CA HIS A 245 9.60 -3.96 0.99
C HIS A 245 10.79 -3.03 1.16
N MET A 246 11.88 -3.24 0.40
CA MET A 246 13.08 -2.40 0.47
C MET A 246 13.46 -1.83 -0.89
N LEU A 247 13.91 -0.58 -0.87
CA LEU A 247 14.57 0.09 -1.99
C LEU A 247 16.02 0.36 -1.61
N PHE A 248 16.94 0.04 -2.50
CA PHE A 248 18.34 0.43 -2.43
C PHE A 248 18.69 1.28 -3.65
N PHE A 249 19.51 2.30 -3.42
CA PHE A 249 19.96 3.24 -4.45
C PHE A 249 21.48 3.18 -4.53
N TYR A 250 22.02 3.02 -5.73
CA TYR A 250 23.46 3.03 -6.00
C TYR A 250 23.78 4.13 -7.01
N ASP A 251 25.02 4.62 -7.00
CA ASP A 251 25.53 5.47 -8.08
C ASP A 251 25.56 4.66 -9.39
N GLY A 252 24.63 4.96 -10.31
CA GLY A 252 24.48 4.23 -11.55
C GLY A 252 25.64 4.44 -12.53
N SER A 253 26.57 5.34 -12.21
CA SER A 253 27.82 5.54 -12.95
C SER A 253 28.86 4.47 -12.60
N LYS A 254 28.74 3.88 -11.39
CA LYS A 254 29.65 2.86 -10.86
C LYS A 254 29.05 1.45 -10.87
N HIS A 255 27.72 1.36 -10.80
CA HIS A 255 27.01 0.08 -10.73
C HIS A 255 25.97 -0.03 -11.85
N ARG A 256 25.95 -1.18 -12.54
CA ARG A 256 25.00 -1.46 -13.64
C ARG A 256 24.22 -2.76 -13.48
N GLU A 257 24.67 -3.66 -12.61
CA GLU A 257 24.09 -5.00 -12.43
C GLU A 257 23.12 -5.07 -11.25
N ASP A 258 21.88 -4.60 -11.46
CA ASP A 258 20.86 -4.66 -10.41
C ASP A 258 20.49 -6.10 -10.00
N TYR A 259 20.55 -7.05 -10.93
CA TYR A 259 20.32 -8.47 -10.64
C TYR A 259 21.34 -9.03 -9.65
N THR A 260 22.64 -8.94 -9.96
CA THR A 260 23.73 -9.49 -9.14
C THR A 260 23.69 -8.91 -7.73
N ILE A 261 23.56 -7.59 -7.63
CA ILE A 261 23.50 -6.89 -6.34
C ILE A 261 22.26 -7.31 -5.55
N GLY A 262 21.09 -7.32 -6.19
CA GLY A 262 19.83 -7.70 -5.54
C GLY A 262 19.84 -9.14 -5.02
N MET A 263 20.34 -10.08 -5.82
CA MET A 263 20.50 -11.47 -5.38
C MET A 263 21.47 -11.60 -4.19
N GLY A 264 22.54 -10.82 -4.19
CA GLY A 264 23.49 -10.75 -3.07
C GLY A 264 22.85 -10.23 -1.78
N ILE A 265 22.04 -9.18 -1.84
CA ILE A 265 21.26 -8.68 -0.70
C ILE A 265 20.31 -9.76 -0.18
N GLY A 266 19.63 -10.47 -1.08
CA GLY A 266 18.74 -11.57 -0.73
C GLY A 266 19.46 -12.70 0.01
N LYS A 267 20.63 -13.12 -0.48
CA LYS A 267 21.47 -14.12 0.20
C LYS A 267 21.87 -13.65 1.60
N GLN A 268 22.32 -12.40 1.74
CA GLN A 268 22.63 -11.82 3.05
C GLN A 268 21.44 -11.82 4.01
N TRP A 269 20.22 -11.58 3.51
CA TRP A 269 19.01 -11.69 4.33
C TRP A 269 18.79 -13.12 4.86
N LYS A 270 18.99 -14.15 4.02
CA LYS A 270 18.94 -15.55 4.46
C LYS A 270 19.97 -15.82 5.55
N ASP A 271 21.22 -15.37 5.37
CA ASP A 271 22.29 -15.59 6.34
C ASP A 271 21.99 -14.92 7.68
N ILE A 272 21.56 -13.65 7.65
CA ILE A 272 21.24 -12.85 8.86
C ILE A 272 20.08 -13.46 9.67
N THR A 273 19.15 -14.11 8.99
CA THR A 273 17.97 -14.73 9.59
C THR A 273 18.19 -16.21 9.94
N GLY A 274 19.39 -16.74 9.77
CA GLY A 274 19.68 -18.16 10.03
C GLY A 274 18.87 -19.07 9.12
N ASN A 275 18.78 -18.75 7.83
CA ASN A 275 17.98 -19.43 6.80
C ASN A 275 16.46 -19.42 7.02
N LYS A 276 15.93 -18.67 8.00
CA LYS A 276 14.48 -18.47 8.15
C LYS A 276 13.90 -17.53 7.08
N GLY A 277 14.73 -16.66 6.52
CA GLY A 277 14.35 -15.65 5.55
C GLY A 277 14.22 -16.20 4.14
N ARG A 278 13.36 -15.55 3.35
CA ARG A 278 13.28 -15.67 1.89
C ARG A 278 13.20 -14.28 1.28
N TYR A 279 13.41 -14.18 -0.02
CA TYR A 279 13.39 -12.90 -0.72
C TYR A 279 12.84 -13.02 -2.13
N TYR A 280 12.35 -11.90 -2.65
CA TYR A 280 11.93 -11.75 -4.04
C TYR A 280 12.55 -10.49 -4.61
N LEU A 281 13.31 -10.63 -5.70
CA LEU A 281 13.94 -9.52 -6.39
C LEU A 281 13.01 -8.99 -7.48
N CYS A 282 12.34 -7.87 -7.21
CA CYS A 282 11.41 -7.25 -8.14
C CYS A 282 12.09 -6.84 -9.46
N ASN A 283 13.39 -6.52 -9.43
CA ASN A 283 14.15 -6.18 -10.64
C ASN A 283 14.18 -7.31 -11.68
N THR A 284 13.89 -8.57 -11.30
CA THR A 284 13.78 -9.69 -12.27
C THR A 284 12.56 -9.60 -13.18
N LYS A 285 11.56 -8.79 -12.82
CA LYS A 285 10.30 -8.62 -13.57
C LYS A 285 10.10 -7.17 -14.03
N LYS A 286 11.19 -6.42 -14.24
CA LYS A 286 11.17 -5.02 -14.72
C LYS A 286 10.19 -4.78 -15.86
N GLU A 287 10.19 -5.68 -16.84
CA GLU A 287 9.38 -5.60 -18.07
C GLU A 287 7.88 -5.77 -17.83
N SER A 288 7.48 -6.38 -16.71
CA SER A 288 6.07 -6.55 -16.36
C SER A 288 5.44 -5.29 -15.75
N TYR A 289 6.24 -4.30 -15.36
CA TYR A 289 5.73 -3.07 -14.77
C TYR A 289 5.28 -2.08 -15.85
N ARG A 290 3.97 -1.79 -15.89
CA ARG A 290 3.38 -0.71 -16.71
C ARG A 290 4.13 0.63 -16.52
N PHE A 291 4.53 0.93 -15.29
CA PHE A 291 5.31 2.11 -14.91
C PHE A 291 6.58 1.67 -14.17
N CYS A 292 7.59 1.25 -14.91
CA CYS A 292 8.83 0.77 -14.32
C CYS A 292 9.64 1.94 -13.70
N GLY A 293 9.82 1.89 -12.39
CA GLY A 293 10.60 2.87 -11.61
C GLY A 293 11.83 2.26 -10.93
N ILE A 294 12.26 1.07 -11.35
CA ILE A 294 13.40 0.33 -10.80
C ILE A 294 14.40 0.02 -11.94
N GLY A 295 15.65 -0.30 -11.59
CA GLY A 295 16.74 -0.40 -12.54
C GLY A 295 17.45 0.94 -12.72
N MET A 296 17.99 1.20 -13.92
CA MET A 296 18.71 2.45 -14.18
C MET A 296 17.74 3.61 -14.39
N VAL A 297 17.87 4.67 -13.56
CA VAL A 297 17.06 5.89 -13.66
C VAL A 297 17.99 7.09 -13.81
N ASP A 298 17.92 7.76 -14.97
CA ASP A 298 18.74 8.95 -15.24
C ASP A 298 18.08 10.23 -14.70
N TYR A 299 18.88 11.20 -14.28
CA TYR A 299 18.42 12.50 -13.79
C TYR A 299 17.55 13.26 -14.81
N HIS A 300 17.93 13.18 -16.09
CA HIS A 300 17.26 13.87 -17.19
C HIS A 300 16.03 13.13 -17.70
N ASP A 301 15.85 11.86 -17.32
CA ASP A 301 14.66 11.09 -17.65
C ASP A 301 13.52 11.42 -16.68
N GLY A 302 12.73 12.43 -17.03
CA GLY A 302 11.57 12.84 -16.26
C GLY A 302 10.53 11.73 -16.08
N ILE A 303 10.36 10.84 -17.08
CA ILE A 303 9.37 9.76 -17.05
C ILE A 303 9.82 8.68 -16.08
N ALA A 304 11.07 8.22 -16.17
CA ALA A 304 11.61 7.22 -15.25
C ALA A 304 11.61 7.73 -13.80
N ARG A 305 11.89 9.02 -13.58
CA ARG A 305 11.78 9.65 -12.25
C ARG A 305 10.36 9.71 -11.73
N GLN A 306 9.38 10.00 -12.57
CA GLN A 306 7.97 9.93 -12.19
C GLN A 306 7.55 8.49 -11.87
N ASN A 307 8.00 7.51 -12.66
CA ASN A 307 7.74 6.09 -12.39
C ASN A 307 8.40 5.63 -11.09
N LEU A 308 9.60 6.11 -10.76
CA LEU A 308 10.23 5.90 -9.45
C LEU A 308 9.37 6.50 -8.32
N ASN A 309 8.82 7.71 -8.50
CA ASN A 309 7.90 8.29 -7.51
C ASN A 309 6.63 7.45 -7.34
N LYS A 310 6.09 6.84 -8.41
CA LYS A 310 5.00 5.86 -8.32
C LYS A 310 5.41 4.62 -7.53
N ALA A 311 6.61 4.09 -7.77
CA ALA A 311 7.15 2.96 -7.01
C ALA A 311 7.32 3.29 -5.51
N ILE A 312 7.76 4.51 -5.19
CA ILE A 312 7.83 5.05 -3.83
C ILE A 312 6.44 5.18 -3.20
N ALA A 313 5.45 5.63 -3.96
CA ALA A 313 4.08 5.70 -3.48
C ALA A 313 3.57 4.31 -3.09
N TYR A 314 3.83 3.29 -3.91
CA TYR A 314 3.47 1.91 -3.59
C TYR A 314 4.08 1.40 -2.28
N LEU A 315 5.32 1.79 -1.97
CA LEU A 315 5.97 1.43 -0.70
C LEU A 315 5.28 2.00 0.55
N THR A 316 4.48 3.06 0.40
CA THR A 316 3.82 3.75 1.53
C THR A 316 2.29 3.63 1.50
N LYS A 317 1.71 3.24 0.36
CA LYS A 317 0.27 3.17 0.10
C LYS A 317 -0.50 2.20 1.02
N PRO A 318 -0.01 0.99 1.35
CA PRO A 318 -0.74 0.07 2.24
C PRO A 318 -1.08 0.68 3.60
N GLN A 319 -0.19 1.53 4.14
CA GLN A 319 -0.37 2.18 5.43
C GLN A 319 -1.48 3.25 5.44
N HIS A 320 -2.03 3.65 4.27
CA HIS A 320 -3.23 4.49 4.17
C HIS A 320 -4.54 3.74 4.42
N PHE A 321 -4.52 2.40 4.30
CA PHE A 321 -5.70 1.55 4.42
C PHE A 321 -5.69 0.74 5.71
N ALA A 322 -4.54 0.20 6.09
CA ALA A 322 -4.37 -0.51 7.35
C ALA A 322 -2.93 -0.39 7.86
N LYS A 323 -2.76 -0.39 9.17
CA LYS A 323 -1.46 -0.35 9.85
C LYS A 323 -1.31 -1.58 10.73
N VAL A 324 -0.11 -2.13 10.81
CA VAL A 324 0.19 -3.24 11.72
C VAL A 324 0.02 -2.78 13.17
N ARG A 325 -0.82 -3.47 13.95
CA ARG A 325 -0.97 -3.28 15.40
C ARG A 325 0.27 -3.76 16.14
N GLY A 326 0.48 -3.24 17.34
CA GLY A 326 1.61 -3.63 18.19
C GLY A 326 2.95 -3.03 17.76
N LEU A 327 3.03 -2.30 16.64
CA LEU A 327 4.24 -1.57 16.26
C LEU A 327 4.63 -0.53 17.32
N GLN A 328 3.66 0.20 17.87
CA GLN A 328 3.90 1.18 18.93
C GLN A 328 4.36 0.50 20.22
N ASP A 329 3.64 -0.55 20.64
CA ASP A 329 3.95 -1.31 21.86
C ASP A 329 5.34 -1.98 21.79
N ALA A 330 5.68 -2.53 20.62
CA ALA A 330 6.98 -3.13 20.36
C ALA A 330 8.09 -2.09 20.09
N ARG A 331 7.76 -0.79 20.04
CA ARG A 331 8.66 0.32 19.66
C ARG A 331 9.36 0.09 18.30
N VAL A 332 8.64 -0.51 17.36
CA VAL A 332 9.11 -0.80 16.00
C VAL A 332 8.50 0.17 15.01
N ARG A 333 9.34 0.77 14.18
CA ARG A 333 8.90 1.62 13.07
C ARG A 333 8.40 0.77 11.90
N ALA A 334 7.27 1.17 11.30
CA ALA A 334 6.75 0.62 10.04
C ALA A 334 7.54 1.08 8.81
N PHE A 335 8.26 2.19 8.90
CA PHE A 335 8.92 2.79 7.74
C PHE A 335 10.20 3.51 8.14
N GLY A 336 11.19 3.45 7.26
CA GLY A 336 12.45 4.17 7.39
C GLY A 336 13.17 4.37 6.07
N ARG A 337 14.15 5.26 6.10
CA ARG A 337 15.08 5.54 5.00
C ARG A 337 16.43 5.92 5.56
N GLY A 338 17.44 5.90 4.70
CA GLY A 338 18.76 6.43 5.02
C GLY A 338 18.74 7.95 5.23
N ASP A 339 19.86 8.45 5.73
CA ASP A 339 20.06 9.87 5.96
C ASP A 339 20.19 10.63 4.63
N VAL A 340 19.68 11.86 4.62
CA VAL A 340 19.76 12.72 3.45
C VAL A 340 21.24 13.02 3.20
N PRO A 341 21.79 12.70 2.01
CA PRO A 341 23.20 12.96 1.74
C PRO A 341 23.48 14.46 1.80
N HIS A 342 24.64 14.84 2.34
CA HIS A 342 25.13 16.19 2.20
C HIS A 342 25.33 16.50 0.71
N VAL A 343 24.85 17.65 0.26
CA VAL A 343 25.05 18.07 -1.14
C VAL A 343 26.51 18.48 -1.26
N SER A 344 27.31 17.65 -1.93
CA SER A 344 28.69 18.04 -2.23
C SER A 344 28.68 19.26 -3.15
N PRO A 345 29.61 20.23 -3.01
CA PRO A 345 29.84 21.24 -4.04
C PRO A 345 30.01 20.52 -5.38
N LEU A 346 29.22 20.89 -6.37
CA LEU A 346 29.16 20.23 -7.68
C LEU A 346 30.58 20.09 -8.25
N LYS A 347 31.13 18.86 -8.26
CA LYS A 347 32.34 18.56 -9.02
C LYS A 347 31.94 18.18 -10.44
N GLY A 348 32.26 19.04 -11.41
CA GLY A 348 32.03 18.79 -12.84
C GLY A 348 31.20 19.88 -13.55
N ARG A 349 30.95 19.68 -14.84
CA ARG A 349 30.21 20.64 -15.69
C ARG A 349 28.83 20.95 -15.10
N PRO A 350 28.44 22.23 -14.97
CA PRO A 350 27.11 22.62 -14.51
C PRO A 350 26.02 21.95 -15.36
N ARG A 351 25.00 21.40 -14.69
CA ARG A 351 23.85 20.81 -15.38
C ARG A 351 23.10 21.92 -16.13
N ARG A 352 22.84 21.74 -17.43
CA ARG A 352 21.96 22.64 -18.19
C ARG A 352 20.56 22.60 -17.56
N LYS A 353 19.96 23.77 -17.34
CA LYS A 353 18.53 23.86 -17.00
C LYS A 353 17.74 23.27 -18.18
N VAL A 354 16.77 22.42 -17.89
CA VAL A 354 15.75 22.06 -18.87
C VAL A 354 14.83 23.27 -18.91
N ASP A 355 14.90 24.05 -19.98
CA ASP A 355 13.97 25.15 -20.20
C ASP A 355 12.55 24.60 -20.27
N GLY A 356 11.64 25.33 -19.63
CA GLY A 356 10.30 24.87 -19.32
C GLY A 356 9.53 24.36 -20.53
N ILE A 357 8.69 23.37 -20.24
CA ILE A 357 7.51 23.05 -21.04
C ILE A 357 6.87 24.38 -21.46
N GLY A 358 6.84 24.60 -22.77
CA GLY A 358 6.31 25.82 -23.37
C GLY A 358 4.93 26.16 -22.80
N LYS A 359 4.73 27.46 -22.59
CA LYS A 359 3.40 28.05 -22.53
C LYS A 359 2.59 27.48 -23.72
N LEU A 360 1.55 26.71 -23.42
CA LEU A 360 0.44 26.59 -24.36
C LEU A 360 -0.47 27.77 -24.07
N GLU A 361 -0.47 28.69 -25.03
CA GLU A 361 -1.29 29.89 -25.08
C GLU A 361 -2.78 29.54 -25.21
N SER A 362 -3.59 30.46 -24.66
CA SER A 362 -5.05 30.68 -24.76
C SER A 362 -5.98 29.49 -24.53
#